data_AF-A0A086J8J4-F1
#
_entry.id   AF-A0A086J8J4-F1
#
_cell.length_a   1.000
_cell.length_b   1.000
_cell.length_c   1.000
_cell.angle_alpha   90.00
_cell.angle_beta   90.00
_cell.angle_gamma   90.00
#
_symmetry.space_group_name_H-M   'P 1'
#
loop_
_entity.id
_entity.type
_entity.pdbx_description
1 polymer ?
#
loop_
_entity_poly.entity_id
_entity_poly.type
_entity_poly.pdbx_seq_one_letter_code
_entity_poly.pdbx_strand_id
1 'polypeptide(L)'
;LFRNPYVACEKTDGIRFLLLAASGCIFLIGRKEEVRMIPDKFLPRKGRLHEPQQLTLLDGELVMDRLPNGESVARYLIYDAICIERDESIKELNLMGRLAAVAERVVAPLRELEEEERMQSERKEAARESHANDGSGEAQLAKTGRTKGKNSLEIYLKDFFEIFDLLHIQRMALRLPHESDGIIFTPVNLPYATGTCRQLLKWKPPHLNTVSLEGNACSR
;
A
#
# COMPACT_ATOMS: atom_id res chain seq x y z
N LEU A 1 24.36 -2.02 1.03
CA LEU A 1 24.36 -1.70 -0.42
C LEU A 1 24.15 -3.01 -1.16
N PHE A 2 23.05 -3.11 -1.91
CA PHE A 2 22.77 -4.29 -2.74
C PHE A 2 23.92 -4.49 -3.74
N ARG A 3 24.50 -5.70 -3.78
CA ARG A 3 25.64 -5.99 -4.69
C ARG A 3 25.20 -6.28 -6.12
N ASN A 4 23.94 -6.66 -6.29
CA ASN A 4 23.41 -7.15 -7.56
C ASN A 4 22.71 -6.02 -8.34
N PRO A 5 22.74 -6.08 -9.68
CA PRO A 5 22.01 -5.12 -10.53
C PRO A 5 20.49 -5.27 -10.42
N TYR A 6 20.01 -6.30 -9.73
CA TYR A 6 18.62 -6.62 -9.50
C TYR A 6 18.34 -6.81 -8.00
N VAL A 7 17.12 -6.46 -7.61
CA VAL A 7 16.49 -6.89 -6.37
C VAL A 7 15.24 -7.70 -6.66
N ALA A 8 14.87 -8.53 -5.69
CA ALA A 8 13.72 -9.40 -5.81
C ALA A 8 12.70 -9.12 -4.70
N CYS A 9 11.43 -9.24 -5.06
CA CYS A 9 10.33 -9.31 -4.12
C CYS A 9 9.36 -10.40 -4.58
N GLU A 10 8.54 -10.89 -3.67
CA GLU A 10 7.42 -11.76 -3.95
C GLU A 10 6.47 -11.11 -4.96
N LYS A 11 5.92 -11.90 -5.88
CA LYS A 11 4.89 -11.41 -6.80
C LYS A 11 3.55 -11.50 -6.07
N THR A 12 3.00 -10.35 -5.76
CA THR A 12 1.67 -10.21 -5.17
C THR A 12 0.60 -10.59 -6.22
N ASP A 13 -0.51 -11.16 -5.78
CA ASP A 13 -1.70 -11.35 -6.60
C ASP A 13 -2.80 -10.35 -6.22
N GLY A 14 -2.66 -9.13 -6.73
CA GLY A 14 -3.57 -8.02 -6.54
C GLY A 14 -3.74 -7.18 -7.80
N ILE A 15 -4.38 -6.02 -7.65
CA ILE A 15 -4.70 -5.13 -8.76
C ILE A 15 -3.73 -3.95 -8.76
N ARG A 16 -2.95 -3.81 -9.84
CA ARG A 16 -2.06 -2.65 -10.00
C ARG A 16 -2.86 -1.36 -10.13
N PHE A 17 -2.55 -0.40 -9.26
CA PHE A 17 -3.08 0.96 -9.30
C PHE A 17 -1.93 1.95 -9.12
N LEU A 18 -1.94 3.05 -9.87
CA LEU A 18 -1.18 4.24 -9.48
C LEU A 18 -1.95 4.96 -8.38
N LEU A 19 -1.26 5.43 -7.35
CA LEU A 19 -1.83 6.24 -6.28
C LEU A 19 -1.42 7.69 -6.50
N LEU A 20 -2.41 8.56 -6.71
CA LEU A 20 -2.25 10.01 -6.77
C LEU A 20 -2.81 10.65 -5.49
N ALA A 21 -1.96 11.33 -4.72
CA ALA A 21 -2.39 12.18 -3.61
C ALA A 21 -2.45 13.65 -4.07
N ALA A 22 -3.66 14.20 -4.04
CA ALA A 22 -3.95 15.56 -4.48
C ALA A 22 -5.23 16.07 -3.82
N SER A 23 -5.33 17.39 -3.61
CA SER A 23 -6.56 18.05 -3.13
C SER A 23 -7.09 17.50 -1.80
N GLY A 24 -6.20 16.99 -0.94
CA GLY A 24 -6.58 16.45 0.37
C GLY A 24 -7.16 15.04 0.35
N CYS A 25 -7.12 14.33 -0.78
CA CYS A 25 -7.59 12.95 -0.88
C CYS A 25 -6.65 12.07 -1.73
N ILE A 26 -6.95 10.78 -1.77
CA ILE A 26 -6.22 9.79 -2.56
C ILE A 26 -7.08 9.34 -3.76
N PHE A 27 -6.47 9.25 -4.93
CA PHE A 27 -7.05 8.69 -6.14
C PHE A 27 -6.25 7.45 -6.57
N LEU A 28 -6.94 6.33 -6.77
CA LEU A 28 -6.37 5.12 -7.35
C LEU A 28 -6.73 5.07 -8.83
N ILE A 29 -5.71 5.06 -9.69
CA ILE A 29 -5.83 5.10 -11.15
C ILE A 29 -5.41 3.74 -11.70
N GLY A 30 -6.36 3.01 -12.29
CA GLY A 30 -6.12 1.68 -12.84
C GLY A 30 -5.63 1.72 -14.28
N ARG A 31 -5.40 0.53 -14.86
CA ARG A 31 -4.86 0.40 -16.22
C ARG A 31 -5.88 0.67 -17.32
N LYS A 32 -7.19 0.58 -17.03
CA LYS A 32 -8.28 0.86 -17.98
C LYS A 32 -8.83 2.28 -17.77
N GLU A 33 -7.99 3.18 -17.25
CA GLU A 33 -8.34 4.57 -16.96
C GLU A 33 -9.46 4.72 -15.92
N GLU A 34 -9.75 3.67 -15.15
CA GLU A 34 -10.69 3.75 -14.04
C GLU A 34 -10.07 4.51 -12.87
N VAL A 35 -10.82 5.47 -12.32
CA VAL A 35 -10.38 6.29 -11.18
C VAL A 35 -11.29 6.04 -9.99
N ARG A 36 -10.69 5.67 -8.85
CA ARG A 36 -11.40 5.49 -7.57
C ARG A 36 -10.90 6.50 -6.56
N MET A 37 -11.78 7.28 -5.98
CA MET A 37 -11.45 8.28 -4.97
C MET A 37 -11.63 7.71 -3.55
N ILE A 38 -10.69 8.01 -2.66
CA ILE A 38 -10.74 7.70 -1.23
C ILE A 38 -10.77 9.06 -0.50
N PRO A 39 -11.96 9.59 -0.18
CA PRO A 39 -12.11 10.95 0.34
C PRO A 39 -11.60 11.13 1.76
N ASP A 40 -11.64 10.07 2.59
CA ASP A 40 -11.33 10.14 4.02
C ASP A 40 -9.87 9.80 4.34
N LYS A 41 -8.98 9.75 3.34
CA LYS A 41 -7.56 9.45 3.54
C LYS A 41 -6.68 10.37 2.68
N PHE A 42 -5.58 10.85 3.26
CA PHE A 42 -4.57 11.66 2.61
C PHE A 42 -3.16 11.18 2.98
N LEU A 43 -2.15 11.64 2.25
CA LEU A 43 -0.74 11.43 2.61
C LEU A 43 -0.24 12.68 3.36
N PRO A 44 0.28 12.56 4.59
CA PRO A 44 0.77 13.70 5.36
C PRO A 44 2.12 14.21 4.87
N ARG A 45 2.40 15.50 5.08
CA ARG A 45 3.72 16.09 4.78
C ARG A 45 4.70 15.85 5.90
N LYS A 46 5.96 15.58 5.54
CA LYS A 46 7.06 15.50 6.51
C LYS A 46 7.18 16.83 7.28
N GLY A 47 7.10 16.77 8.60
CA GLY A 47 7.13 17.94 9.50
C GLY A 47 5.82 18.74 9.59
N ARG A 48 4.80 18.40 8.80
CA ARG A 48 3.46 19.03 8.85
C ARG A 48 2.38 17.95 8.65
N LEU A 49 2.19 17.13 9.68
CA LEU A 49 1.42 15.88 9.58
C LEU A 49 -0.07 16.08 9.25
N HIS A 50 -0.65 17.23 9.57
CA HIS A 50 -2.04 17.54 9.24
C HIS A 50 -2.21 18.25 7.89
N GLU A 51 -1.12 18.54 7.17
CA GLU A 51 -1.18 19.07 5.81
C GLU A 51 -1.12 17.92 4.79
N PRO A 52 -2.01 17.88 3.79
CA PRO A 52 -1.96 16.88 2.74
C PRO A 52 -0.87 17.18 1.71
N GLN A 53 -0.17 16.14 1.28
CA GLN A 53 0.71 16.17 0.12
C GLN A 53 -0.08 16.51 -1.15
N GLN A 54 0.63 17.09 -2.12
CA GLN A 54 0.05 17.52 -3.37
C GLN A 54 0.90 17.07 -4.56
N LEU A 55 0.26 16.43 -5.55
CA LEU A 55 0.92 15.86 -6.72
C LEU A 55 1.99 14.83 -6.33
N THR A 56 1.64 13.91 -5.44
CA THR A 56 2.44 12.70 -5.17
C THR A 56 1.84 11.55 -5.99
N LEU A 57 2.66 10.92 -6.82
CA LEU A 57 2.29 9.81 -7.72
C LEU A 57 3.18 8.59 -7.43
N LEU A 58 2.55 7.51 -6.95
CA LEU A 58 3.19 6.26 -6.55
C LEU A 58 2.69 5.10 -7.41
N ASP A 59 3.53 4.08 -7.59
CA ASP A 59 3.17 2.83 -8.27
C ASP A 59 3.16 1.67 -7.27
N GLY A 60 2.14 0.83 -7.40
CA GLY A 60 1.81 -0.13 -6.36
C GLY A 60 0.69 -1.08 -6.73
N GLU A 61 0.33 -1.89 -5.76
CA GLU A 61 -0.67 -2.93 -5.89
C GLU A 61 -1.68 -2.86 -4.75
N LEU A 62 -2.96 -2.92 -5.10
CA LEU A 62 -4.04 -3.03 -4.14
C LEU A 62 -4.36 -4.51 -3.91
N VAL A 63 -4.25 -4.94 -2.65
CA VAL A 63 -4.62 -6.29 -2.18
C VAL A 63 -5.76 -6.21 -1.18
N MET A 64 -6.52 -7.30 -1.10
CA MET A 64 -7.54 -7.52 -0.08
C MET A 64 -7.05 -8.62 0.85
N ASP A 65 -6.43 -8.22 1.96
CA ASP A 65 -5.90 -9.14 2.96
C ASP A 65 -7.04 -9.74 3.78
N ARG A 66 -6.98 -11.04 4.05
CA ARG A 66 -7.95 -11.71 4.92
C ARG A 66 -7.39 -11.85 6.33
N LEU A 67 -8.01 -11.18 7.29
CA LEU A 67 -7.62 -11.26 8.70
C LEU A 67 -8.07 -12.60 9.31
N PRO A 68 -7.45 -13.05 10.42
CA PRO A 68 -7.83 -14.28 11.11
C PRO A 68 -9.28 -14.29 11.62
N ASN A 69 -9.86 -13.10 11.86
CA ASN A 69 -11.26 -12.94 12.27
C ASN A 69 -12.26 -13.04 11.08
N GLY A 70 -11.77 -13.25 9.86
CA GLY A 70 -12.57 -13.34 8.64
C GLY A 70 -12.86 -11.99 7.96
N GLU A 71 -12.48 -10.86 8.56
CA GLU A 71 -12.62 -9.54 7.94
C GLU A 71 -11.59 -9.36 6.82
N SER A 72 -11.92 -8.49 5.85
CA SER A 72 -11.02 -8.16 4.74
C SER A 72 -10.55 -6.72 4.86
N VAL A 73 -9.24 -6.50 4.72
CA VAL A 73 -8.62 -5.17 4.79
C VAL A 73 -7.98 -4.84 3.45
N ALA A 74 -8.30 -3.67 2.92
CA ALA A 74 -7.67 -3.17 1.72
C ALA A 74 -6.27 -2.63 2.06
N ARG A 75 -5.23 -3.17 1.43
CA ARG A 75 -3.85 -2.66 1.56
C ARG A 75 -3.29 -2.25 0.21
N TYR A 76 -2.65 -1.09 0.17
CA TYR A 76 -1.89 -0.63 -0.98
C TYR A 76 -0.40 -0.81 -0.71
N LEU A 77 0.24 -1.68 -1.48
CA LEU A 77 1.66 -1.99 -1.42
C LEU A 77 2.39 -1.15 -2.47
N ILE A 78 3.13 -0.15 -2.01
CA ILE A 78 3.97 0.70 -2.86
C ILE A 78 5.24 -0.08 -3.20
N TYR A 79 5.57 -0.20 -4.48
CA TYR A 79 6.84 -0.81 -4.91
C TYR A 79 7.67 0.13 -5.79
N ASP A 80 7.12 1.28 -6.21
CA ASP A 80 7.88 2.31 -6.92
C ASP A 80 7.25 3.71 -6.73
N ALA A 81 7.98 4.76 -7.11
CA ALA A 81 7.52 6.14 -7.07
C ALA A 81 7.93 6.94 -8.29
N ILE A 82 7.04 7.83 -8.74
CA ILE A 82 7.23 8.64 -9.95
C ILE A 82 7.45 10.10 -9.55
N CYS A 83 6.67 10.61 -8.59
CA CYS A 83 6.73 11.99 -8.14
C CYS A 83 6.29 12.07 -6.68
N ILE A 84 6.94 12.89 -5.86
CA ILE A 84 6.56 13.10 -4.46
C ILE A 84 6.51 14.60 -4.19
N GLU A 85 5.36 15.13 -3.81
CA GLU A 85 5.16 16.56 -3.55
C GLU A 85 5.64 17.47 -4.70
N ARG A 86 5.20 17.21 -5.93
CA ARG A 86 5.60 17.96 -7.15
C ARG A 86 7.06 17.79 -7.56
N ASP A 87 7.85 17.04 -6.80
CA ASP A 87 9.24 16.75 -7.13
C ASP A 87 9.32 15.63 -8.18
N GLU A 88 9.48 16.04 -9.44
CA GLU A 88 9.63 15.12 -10.57
C GLU A 88 11.02 14.49 -10.67
N SER A 89 12.01 14.96 -9.91
CA SER A 89 13.36 14.38 -9.96
C SER A 89 13.38 12.94 -9.44
N ILE A 90 12.36 12.54 -8.67
CA ILE A 90 12.19 11.20 -8.12
C ILE A 90 12.27 10.12 -9.21
N LYS A 91 11.59 10.30 -10.35
CA LYS A 91 11.60 9.31 -11.44
C LYS A 91 12.99 9.06 -12.03
N GLU A 92 13.91 10.03 -11.93
CA GLU A 92 15.28 9.93 -12.46
C GLU A 92 16.23 9.21 -11.51
N LEU A 93 15.86 9.06 -10.23
CA LEU A 93 16.65 8.31 -9.26
C LEU A 93 16.67 6.82 -9.61
N ASN A 94 17.70 6.12 -9.13
CA ASN A 94 17.71 4.65 -9.15
C ASN A 94 16.61 4.10 -8.21
N LEU A 95 16.26 2.81 -8.35
CA LEU A 95 15.17 2.20 -7.58
C LEU A 95 15.33 2.42 -6.06
N MET A 96 16.54 2.27 -5.54
CA MET A 96 16.81 2.42 -4.10
C MET A 96 16.59 3.86 -3.63
N GLY A 97 16.97 4.85 -4.42
CA GLY A 97 16.71 6.26 -4.15
C GLY A 97 15.21 6.57 -4.16
N ARG A 98 14.46 5.97 -5.09
CA ARG A 98 12.99 6.12 -5.15
C ARG A 98 12.32 5.50 -3.92
N LEU A 99 12.69 4.27 -3.56
CA LEU A 99 12.17 3.60 -2.36
C LEU A 99 12.54 4.34 -1.07
N ALA A 100 13.77 4.84 -0.96
CA ALA A 100 14.20 5.65 0.18
C ALA A 100 13.39 6.95 0.29
N ALA A 101 13.13 7.63 -0.84
CA ALA A 101 12.29 8.81 -0.87
C ALA A 101 10.85 8.50 -0.43
N VAL A 102 10.28 7.36 -0.83
CA VAL A 102 8.97 6.90 -0.33
C VAL A 102 9.00 6.63 1.16
N ALA A 103 10.01 5.90 1.65
CA ALA A 103 10.15 5.58 3.06
C ALA A 103 10.20 6.86 3.92
N GLU A 104 11.02 7.82 3.52
CA GLU A 104 11.25 9.06 4.26
C GLU A 104 10.10 10.06 4.13
N ARG A 105 9.58 10.25 2.92
CA ARG A 105 8.65 11.36 2.61
C ARG A 105 7.19 10.93 2.62
N VAL A 106 6.87 9.64 2.57
CA VAL A 106 5.50 9.14 2.53
C VAL A 106 5.21 8.23 3.71
N VAL A 107 6.01 7.19 3.92
CA VAL A 107 5.71 6.15 4.92
C VAL A 107 5.96 6.68 6.33
N ALA A 108 7.13 7.28 6.59
CA ALA A 108 7.44 7.84 7.91
C ALA A 108 6.39 8.84 8.42
N PRO A 109 6.02 9.91 7.69
CA PRO A 109 5.01 10.85 8.17
C PRO A 109 3.62 10.20 8.28
N LEU A 110 3.30 9.21 7.45
CA LEU A 110 2.04 8.48 7.57
C LEU A 110 1.98 7.70 8.89
N ARG A 111 3.08 7.06 9.30
CA ARG A 111 3.16 6.33 10.56
C ARG A 111 3.14 7.26 11.76
N GLU A 112 3.85 8.39 11.70
CA GLU A 112 3.80 9.44 12.73
C GLU A 112 2.35 9.92 12.96
N LEU A 113 1.61 10.21 11.88
CA LEU A 113 0.21 10.61 11.99
C LEU A 113 -0.68 9.50 12.58
N GLU A 114 -0.53 8.25 12.12
CA GLU A 114 -1.29 7.11 12.64
C GLU A 114 -1.02 6.87 14.13
N GLU A 115 0.22 7.03 14.59
CA GLU A 115 0.59 6.96 16.00
C GLU A 115 -0.01 8.10 16.82
N GLU A 116 0.03 9.34 16.32
CA GLU A 116 -0.60 10.50 16.97
C GLU A 116 -2.12 10.29 17.13
N GLU A 117 -2.80 9.82 16.08
CA GLU A 117 -4.23 9.53 16.12
C GLU A 117 -4.57 8.45 17.16
N ARG A 118 -3.77 7.38 17.23
CA ARG A 118 -3.93 6.29 18.20
C ARG A 118 -3.76 6.77 19.65
N MET A 119 -2.71 7.55 19.91
CA MET A 119 -2.49 8.10 21.26
C MET A 119 -3.61 9.07 21.68
N GLN A 120 -4.17 9.83 20.75
CA GLN A 120 -5.30 10.70 21.02
C GLN A 120 -6.60 9.93 21.29
N SER A 121 -6.86 8.82 20.59
CA SER A 121 -8.03 7.98 20.88
C SER A 121 -7.92 7.33 22.26
N GLU A 122 -6.77 6.76 22.60
CA GLU A 122 -6.52 6.13 23.91
C GLU A 122 -6.69 7.15 25.06
N ARG A 123 -6.16 8.37 24.92
CA ARG A 123 -6.35 9.44 25.91
C ARG A 123 -7.81 9.86 26.09
N LYS A 124 -8.57 9.94 24.99
CA LYS A 124 -10.00 10.30 25.03
C LYS A 124 -10.84 9.20 25.69
N GLU A 125 -10.48 7.94 25.49
CA GLU A 125 -11.14 6.80 26.14
C GLU A 125 -10.85 6.78 27.65
N ALA A 126 -9.59 6.92 28.06
CA ALA A 126 -9.22 7.00 29.48
C ALA A 126 -9.92 8.17 30.21
N ALA A 127 -10.04 9.34 29.56
CA ALA A 127 -10.77 10.48 30.12
C ALA A 127 -12.27 10.19 30.31
N ARG A 128 -12.90 9.48 29.36
CA ARG A 128 -14.32 9.08 29.44
C ARG A 128 -14.57 8.09 30.56
N GLU A 129 -13.69 7.11 30.74
CA GLU A 129 -13.79 6.12 31.83
C GLU A 129 -13.64 6.77 33.20
N SER A 130 -12.76 7.77 33.33
CA SER A 130 -12.60 8.52 34.58
C SER A 130 -13.81 9.37 34.95
N HIS A 131 -14.52 9.96 33.97
CA HIS A 131 -15.75 10.73 34.20
C HIS A 131 -17.00 9.85 34.41
N ALA A 132 -17.01 8.61 33.94
CA ALA A 132 -18.12 7.68 34.15
C ALA A 132 -18.17 7.13 35.59
N ASN A 133 -17.07 7.18 36.33
CA ASN A 133 -16.96 6.63 37.68
C ASN A 133 -17.37 7.61 38.80
N ASP A 134 -17.66 8.88 38.45
CA ASP A 134 -17.97 9.97 39.39
C ASP A 134 -19.42 10.51 39.25
N GLY A 135 -20.25 9.87 38.41
CA GLY A 135 -21.61 10.32 38.09
C GLY A 135 -22.64 9.21 38.17
N SER A 136 -23.43 9.19 39.25
CA SER A 136 -24.67 8.45 39.32
C SER A 136 -25.72 9.04 38.37
N GLY A 137 -26.17 8.26 37.39
CA GLY A 137 -27.50 8.44 36.77
C GLY A 137 -27.54 9.07 35.38
N GLU A 138 -28.37 8.43 34.54
CA GLU A 138 -28.94 8.87 33.26
C GLU A 138 -28.07 8.77 32.00
N ALA A 139 -28.12 7.57 31.40
CA ALA A 139 -27.76 7.32 30.02
C ALA A 139 -28.69 8.09 29.06
N GLN A 140 -28.22 9.21 28.52
CA GLN A 140 -28.86 9.88 27.40
C GLN A 140 -28.06 9.62 26.11
N LEU A 141 -28.68 8.80 25.25
CA LEU A 141 -28.18 8.31 23.98
C LEU A 141 -28.11 9.45 22.94
N ALA A 142 -27.10 10.30 23.01
CA ALA A 142 -26.79 11.27 21.97
C ALA A 142 -25.95 10.61 20.85
N LYS A 143 -26.67 10.04 19.88
CA LYS A 143 -26.15 9.59 18.58
C LYS A 143 -25.63 10.79 17.77
N THR A 144 -24.31 10.98 17.71
CA THR A 144 -23.62 11.66 16.58
C THR A 144 -22.18 11.15 16.44
N GLY A 145 -22.00 9.83 16.50
CA GLY A 145 -20.79 9.21 15.97
C GLY A 145 -20.94 9.06 14.47
N ARG A 146 -20.32 9.94 13.68
CA ARG A 146 -20.06 9.64 12.26
C ARG A 146 -19.25 8.36 12.26
N THR A 147 -19.87 7.23 11.92
CA THR A 147 -19.22 5.93 11.79
C THR A 147 -18.12 6.09 10.75
N LYS A 148 -16.87 6.25 11.20
CA LYS A 148 -15.68 6.21 10.33
C LYS A 148 -15.79 4.86 9.59
N GLY A 149 -16.13 4.94 8.30
CA GLY A 149 -16.47 3.77 7.50
C GLY A 149 -15.37 2.73 7.62
N LYS A 150 -15.75 1.50 7.94
CA LYS A 150 -14.91 0.36 8.36
C LYS A 150 -14.00 -0.20 7.24
N ASN A 151 -13.55 0.64 6.31
CA ASN A 151 -12.70 0.30 5.16
C ASN A 151 -11.57 1.33 4.99
N SER A 152 -10.75 1.56 6.02
CA SER A 152 -9.56 2.41 5.85
C SER A 152 -8.52 1.66 5.01
N LEU A 153 -8.20 2.19 3.83
CA LEU A 153 -7.07 1.71 3.04
C LEU A 153 -5.79 1.81 3.89
N GLU A 154 -5.05 0.73 4.08
CA GLU A 154 -3.71 0.78 4.67
C GLU A 154 -2.64 0.91 3.58
N ILE A 155 -1.55 1.63 3.85
CA ILE A 155 -0.50 1.88 2.85
C ILE A 155 0.83 1.40 3.39
N TYR A 156 1.49 0.51 2.66
CA TYR A 156 2.79 -0.05 3.04
C TYR A 156 3.80 0.09 1.92
N LEU A 157 5.07 0.21 2.28
CA LEU A 157 6.18 0.02 1.35
C LEU A 157 6.48 -1.47 1.25
N LYS A 158 6.64 -1.97 0.04
CA LYS A 158 6.99 -3.35 -0.22
C LYS A 158 8.45 -3.62 0.12
N ASP A 159 8.71 -4.80 0.69
CA ASP A 159 10.07 -5.23 1.00
C ASP A 159 10.79 -5.77 -0.25
N PHE A 160 12.07 -5.40 -0.37
CA PHE A 160 12.94 -5.86 -1.45
C PHE A 160 14.18 -6.52 -0.87
N PHE A 161 14.58 -7.64 -1.46
CA PHE A 161 15.68 -8.47 -0.99
C PHE A 161 16.73 -8.68 -2.08
N GLU A 162 17.92 -9.10 -1.67
CA GLU A 162 18.94 -9.52 -2.64
C GLU A 162 18.46 -10.77 -3.39
N ILE A 163 18.87 -10.92 -4.65
CA ILE A 163 18.52 -12.09 -5.47
C ILE A 163 19.04 -13.42 -4.92
N PHE A 164 19.95 -13.42 -3.94
CA PHE A 164 20.45 -14.64 -3.31
C PHE A 164 19.51 -15.14 -2.20
N ASP A 165 18.60 -14.29 -1.72
CA ASP A 165 17.68 -14.58 -0.63
C ASP A 165 16.32 -15.12 -1.11
N LEU A 166 16.28 -15.81 -2.26
CA LEU A 166 15.03 -16.34 -2.84
C LEU A 166 14.28 -17.26 -1.88
N LEU A 167 15.00 -18.07 -1.11
CA LEU A 167 14.38 -18.96 -0.12
C LEU A 167 13.73 -18.16 1.02
N HIS A 168 14.30 -17.01 1.39
CA HIS A 168 13.71 -16.12 2.36
C HIS A 168 12.43 -15.49 1.81
N ILE A 169 12.48 -14.96 0.58
CA ILE A 169 11.30 -14.40 -0.12
C ILE A 169 10.17 -15.42 -0.17
N GLN A 170 10.45 -16.66 -0.58
CA GLN A 170 9.44 -17.72 -0.66
C GLN A 170 8.84 -18.05 0.71
N ARG A 171 9.65 -18.15 1.76
CA ARG A 171 9.15 -18.40 3.12
C ARG A 171 8.33 -17.24 3.66
N MET A 172 8.74 -16.00 3.37
CA MET A 172 7.99 -14.81 3.74
C MET A 172 6.65 -14.77 3.02
N ALA A 173 6.62 -15.02 1.71
CA ALA A 173 5.42 -15.02 0.89
C ALA A 173 4.34 -15.98 1.43
N LEU A 174 4.73 -17.15 1.95
CA LEU A 174 3.80 -18.11 2.58
C LEU A 174 3.15 -17.62 3.89
N ARG A 175 3.71 -16.58 4.52
CA ARG A 175 3.23 -16.00 5.78
C ARG A 175 2.43 -14.72 5.56
N LEU A 176 2.36 -14.22 4.33
CA LEU A 176 1.61 -13.02 4.02
C LEU A 176 0.10 -13.31 4.04
N PRO A 177 -0.71 -12.32 4.46
CA PRO A 177 -2.17 -12.42 4.50
C PRO A 177 -2.86 -12.33 3.11
N HIS A 178 -2.09 -12.02 2.06
CA HIS A 178 -2.51 -12.04 0.66
C HIS A 178 -1.79 -13.13 -0.11
N GLU A 179 -2.37 -13.49 -1.25
CA GLU A 179 -1.80 -14.47 -2.16
C GLU A 179 -0.57 -13.92 -2.89
N SER A 180 0.40 -14.82 -3.10
CA SER A 180 1.60 -14.56 -3.87
C SER A 180 1.88 -15.74 -4.80
N ASP A 181 2.11 -15.45 -6.08
CA ASP A 181 2.13 -16.45 -7.16
C ASP A 181 3.47 -16.49 -7.92
N GLY A 182 4.52 -15.87 -7.37
CA GLY A 182 5.80 -15.77 -8.07
C GLY A 182 6.81 -14.84 -7.42
N ILE A 183 7.76 -14.38 -8.23
CA ILE A 183 8.83 -13.45 -7.84
C ILE A 183 8.97 -12.38 -8.93
N ILE A 184 9.15 -11.13 -8.53
CA ILE A 184 9.46 -10.00 -9.41
C ILE A 184 10.93 -9.62 -9.21
N PHE A 185 11.67 -9.52 -10.31
CA PHE A 185 13.03 -9.01 -10.33
C PHE A 185 13.04 -7.60 -10.94
N THR A 186 13.44 -6.63 -10.14
CA THR A 186 13.44 -5.21 -10.50
C THR A 186 14.89 -4.71 -10.65
N PRO A 187 15.24 -4.08 -11.79
CA PRO A 187 16.57 -3.53 -11.98
C PRO A 187 16.80 -2.33 -11.07
N VAL A 188 17.95 -2.28 -10.40
CA VAL A 188 18.27 -1.26 -9.40
C VAL A 188 18.66 0.07 -10.05
N ASN A 189 19.51 0.04 -11.07
CA ASN A 189 20.21 1.23 -11.57
C ASN A 189 19.45 2.04 -12.64
N LEU A 190 18.22 1.64 -12.98
CA LEU A 190 17.45 2.33 -14.00
C LEU A 190 16.55 3.41 -13.40
N PRO A 191 16.35 4.54 -14.10
CA PRO A 191 15.26 5.45 -13.80
C PRO A 191 13.92 4.76 -14.02
N TYR A 192 12.86 5.35 -13.47
CA TYR A 192 11.50 4.88 -13.69
C TYR A 192 11.12 5.07 -15.17
N ALA A 193 10.65 4.00 -15.80
CA ALA A 193 10.21 4.03 -17.20
C ALA A 193 8.69 3.92 -17.29
N THR A 194 8.06 4.80 -18.07
CA THR A 194 6.63 4.68 -18.39
C THR A 194 6.41 3.57 -19.42
N GLY A 195 5.32 2.82 -19.28
CA GLY A 195 4.96 1.73 -20.19
C GLY A 195 5.71 0.41 -19.91
N THR A 196 5.99 -0.35 -20.96
CA THR A 196 6.58 -1.70 -20.85
C THR A 196 8.08 -1.64 -20.63
N CYS A 197 8.53 -1.95 -19.42
CA CYS A 197 9.96 -2.14 -19.13
C CYS A 197 10.38 -3.59 -19.42
N ARG A 198 11.23 -3.81 -20.42
CA ARG A 198 11.75 -5.15 -20.77
C ARG A 198 12.73 -5.73 -19.74
N GLN A 199 13.28 -4.87 -18.89
CA GLN A 199 14.25 -5.25 -17.87
C GLN A 199 13.57 -5.69 -16.56
N LEU A 200 12.28 -5.38 -16.38
CA LEU A 200 11.48 -5.88 -15.26
C LEU A 200 11.07 -7.33 -15.56
N LEU A 201 11.56 -8.28 -14.77
CA LEU A 201 11.31 -9.70 -15.00
C LEU A 201 10.29 -10.22 -13.99
N LYS A 202 9.34 -11.01 -14.46
CA LYS A 202 8.38 -11.74 -13.64
C LYS A 202 8.62 -13.22 -13.78
N TRP A 203 8.74 -13.93 -12.67
CA TRP A 203 8.88 -15.38 -12.62
C TRP A 203 7.67 -15.97 -11.90
N LYS A 204 7.14 -17.08 -12.43
CA LYS A 204 6.14 -17.91 -11.77
C LYS A 204 6.58 -19.38 -11.81
N PRO A 205 6.29 -20.17 -10.78
CA PRO A 205 6.47 -21.62 -10.83
C PRO A 205 5.70 -22.22 -12.03
N PRO A 206 6.26 -23.20 -12.76
CA PRO A 206 5.60 -23.80 -13.92
C PRO A 206 4.20 -24.35 -13.63
N HIS A 207 3.98 -24.86 -12.41
CA HIS A 207 2.70 -25.43 -11.98
C HIS A 207 1.61 -24.38 -11.70
N LEU A 208 1.95 -23.10 -11.57
CA LEU A 208 1.00 -21.98 -11.45
C LEU A 208 0.69 -21.32 -12.80
N ASN A 209 1.29 -21.80 -13.90
CA ASN A 209 0.94 -21.34 -15.23
C ASN A 209 -0.31 -22.10 -15.70
N THR A 210 -1.46 -21.44 -15.60
CA THR A 210 -2.73 -21.97 -16.10
C THR A 210 -2.98 -21.51 -17.53
N VAL A 211 -3.44 -22.43 -18.38
CA VAL A 211 -4.02 -22.13 -19.70
C VAL A 211 -5.50 -22.40 -19.60
N SER A 212 -6.32 -21.35 -19.70
CA SER A 212 -7.77 -21.50 -19.76
C SER A 212 -8.16 -22.05 -21.13
N LEU A 213 -8.71 -23.27 -21.17
CA LEU A 213 -9.31 -23.85 -22.36
C LEU A 213 -10.83 -23.65 -22.29
N GLU A 214 -11.38 -22.77 -23.13
CA GLU A 214 -12.83 -22.66 -23.29
C GLU A 214 -13.34 -23.87 -24.08
N GLY A 215 -13.92 -24.84 -23.37
CA GLY A 215 -14.64 -25.96 -23.97
C GLY A 215 -16.01 -25.49 -24.43
N ASN A 216 -16.12 -25.03 -25.68
CA ASN A 216 -17.42 -24.93 -26.34
C ASN A 216 -17.95 -26.35 -26.59
N ALA A 217 -18.62 -26.91 -25.58
CA ALA A 217 -19.48 -28.07 -25.75
C ALA A 217 -20.66 -27.65 -26.63
N CYS A 218 -20.47 -27.77 -27.94
CA CYS A 218 -21.56 -27.72 -28.91
C CYS A 218 -22.42 -28.97 -28.68
N SER A 219 -23.43 -28.86 -27.83
CA SER A 219 -24.52 -29.83 -27.75
C SER A 219 -25.26 -29.80 -29.08
N ARG A 220 -25.09 -30.87 -29.88
CA ARG A 220 -25.88 -31.16 -31.08
C ARG A 220 -27.25 -31.67 -30.69
#